data_AF-A0A521DXR5-F1
#
_entry.id   AF-A0A521DXR5-F1
#
_cell.length_a   1.000
_cell.length_b   1.000
_cell.length_c   1.000
_cell.angle_alpha   90.00
_cell.angle_beta   90.00
_cell.angle_gamma   90.00
#
_symmetry.space_group_name_H-M   'P 1'
#
loop_
_entity.id
_entity.type
_entity.pdbx_description
1 polymer ?
#
loop_
_entity_poly.entity_id
_entity_poly.type
_entity_poly.pdbx_seq_one_letter_code
_entity_poly.pdbx_strand_id
1 'polypeptide(L)' 'MSGDDTRSRANEVRTDEGDDEGREWRFSVDDVGPDGVTEDTSTPETEPIEPGSIDAEHAVFVVLGVALVVGVFVFGF' A
#
# COMPACT_ATOMS: atom_id res chain seq x y z
N MET A 1 -16.03 10.50 29.72
CA MET A 1 -14.71 9.83 29.82
C MET A 1 -14.73 8.68 28.83
N SER A 2 -13.60 8.41 28.18
CA SER A 2 -13.34 7.31 27.23
C SER A 2 -13.54 7.65 25.74
N GLY A 3 -12.44 7.97 25.06
CA GLY A 3 -12.37 8.11 23.60
C GLY A 3 -10.95 8.40 23.11
N ASP A 4 -10.17 9.14 23.89
CA ASP A 4 -8.80 9.55 23.53
C ASP A 4 -7.72 8.51 23.89
N ASP A 5 -7.98 7.64 24.87
CA ASP A 5 -6.99 6.68 25.38
C ASP A 5 -6.61 5.56 24.39
N THR A 6 -7.53 5.18 23.48
CA THR A 6 -7.30 4.04 22.57
C THR A 6 -6.39 4.37 21.40
N ARG A 7 -6.38 5.63 20.92
CA ARG A 7 -5.47 6.07 19.84
C ARG A 7 -4.04 6.22 20.33
N SER A 8 -3.85 6.70 21.57
CA SER A 8 -2.52 6.84 22.17
C SER A 8 -1.83 5.49 22.35
N ARG A 9 -2.61 4.42 22.55
CA ARG A 9 -2.11 3.06 22.73
C ARG A 9 -1.55 2.42 21.45
N ALA A 10 -1.99 2.86 20.27
CA ALA A 10 -1.48 2.31 19.01
C ALA A 10 -0.06 2.83 18.66
N ASN A 11 0.35 3.95 19.25
CA ASN A 11 1.66 4.59 19.07
C ASN A 11 2.60 4.33 20.26
N GLU A 12 2.22 3.47 21.20
CA GLU A 12 3.10 3.09 22.31
C GLU A 12 4.05 1.99 21.81
N VAL A 13 5.32 2.35 21.60
CA VAL A 13 6.38 1.37 21.36
C VAL A 13 6.44 0.48 22.59
N ARG A 14 6.00 -0.77 22.46
CA ARG A 14 6.35 -1.79 23.44
C ARG A 14 7.84 -2.03 23.25
N THR A 15 8.65 -1.44 24.12
CA THR A 15 10.03 -1.89 24.32
C THR A 15 9.95 -3.26 24.97
N ASP A 16 9.61 -4.28 24.18
CA ASP A 16 9.76 -5.67 24.58
C ASP A 16 11.24 -5.97 24.41
N GLU A 17 11.95 -5.93 25.53
CA GLU A 17 13.32 -6.44 25.65
C GLU A 17 13.22 -7.97 25.58
N GLY A 18 12.99 -8.48 24.36
CA GLY A 18 12.65 -9.89 24.17
C GLY A 18 12.26 -10.25 22.73
N ASP A 19 13.28 -10.57 21.91
CA ASP A 19 13.23 -11.74 21.03
C ASP A 19 12.30 -11.72 19.79
N ASP A 20 12.37 -10.66 18.96
CA ASP A 20 11.79 -10.67 17.60
C ASP A 20 12.88 -10.74 16.51
N GLU A 21 13.74 -11.77 16.56
CA GLU A 21 14.76 -12.10 15.55
C GLU A 21 14.19 -12.54 14.17
N GLY A 22 12.94 -12.19 13.85
CA GLY A 22 12.17 -12.86 12.80
C GLY A 22 11.79 -12.01 11.59
N ARG A 23 11.25 -10.80 11.78
CA ARG A 23 10.64 -10.00 10.70
C ARG A 23 10.60 -8.50 11.02
N GLU A 24 11.64 -7.98 11.68
CA GLU A 24 11.78 -6.54 11.78
C GLU A 24 11.91 -5.99 10.36
N TRP A 25 10.88 -5.22 9.96
CA TRP A 25 10.95 -4.42 8.76
C TRP A 25 12.24 -3.62 8.82
N ARG A 26 12.93 -3.53 7.69
CA ARG A 26 14.28 -2.96 7.62
C ARG A 26 14.37 -1.50 8.11
N PHE A 27 13.22 -0.84 8.28
CA PHE A 27 13.08 0.49 8.86
C PHE A 27 11.86 0.51 9.80
N SER A 28 12.00 1.16 10.96
CA SER A 28 10.90 1.43 11.88
C SER A 28 10.01 2.56 11.34
N VAL A 29 8.77 2.69 11.83
CA VAL A 29 7.86 3.78 11.41
C VAL A 29 8.44 5.17 11.74
N ASP A 30 9.13 5.30 12.88
CA ASP A 30 9.80 6.53 13.29
C ASP A 30 11.03 6.87 12.42
N ASP A 31 11.65 5.87 11.78
CA ASP A 31 12.82 6.05 10.91
C ASP A 31 12.46 6.60 9.52
N VAL A 32 11.18 6.54 9.12
CA VAL A 32 10.66 7.02 7.82
C VAL A 32 9.65 8.17 7.98
N GLY A 33 9.65 8.83 9.15
CA GLY A 33 8.85 10.02 9.41
C GLY A 33 9.36 11.28 8.67
N PRO A 34 8.70 12.43 8.83
CA PRO A 34 9.13 13.70 8.21
C PRO A 34 10.55 14.14 8.62
N ASP A 35 11.06 13.63 9.75
CA ASP A 35 12.43 13.82 10.24
C ASP A 35 13.30 12.54 10.11
N GLY A 36 12.81 11.51 9.41
CA GLY A 36 13.45 10.20 9.24
C GLY A 36 14.62 10.22 8.23
N VAL A 37 15.28 9.07 8.02
CA VAL A 37 16.35 8.92 7.01
C VAL A 37 15.74 9.03 5.62
N THR A 38 15.70 10.24 5.07
CA THR A 38 15.22 10.53 3.71
C THR A 38 16.32 10.36 2.68
N GLU A 39 17.10 9.27 2.73
CA GLU A 39 17.90 8.92 1.54
C GLU A 39 16.89 8.67 0.41
N ASP A 40 16.79 9.66 -0.49
CA ASP A 40 15.83 9.76 -1.58
C ASP A 40 16.08 8.65 -2.61
N THR A 41 15.68 7.44 -2.23
CA THR A 41 15.97 6.19 -2.95
C THR A 41 14.70 5.53 -3.46
N SER A 42 13.52 6.01 -3.05
CA SER A 42 12.23 5.43 -3.44
C SER A 42 11.52 6.17 -4.57
N THR A 43 11.83 7.44 -4.84
CA THR A 43 11.26 8.18 -5.97
C THR A 43 12.39 8.57 -6.92
N PRO A 44 12.41 8.08 -8.16
CA PRO A 44 13.31 8.62 -9.18
C PRO A 44 13.03 10.12 -9.33
N GLU A 45 14.04 10.97 -9.15
CA GLU A 45 13.88 12.44 -9.17
C GLU A 45 13.38 13.00 -10.51
N THR A 46 13.46 12.21 -11.59
CA THR A 46 13.33 12.75 -12.96
C THR A 46 12.17 12.20 -13.77
N GLU A 47 11.64 11.01 -13.48
CA GLU A 47 10.61 10.41 -14.33
C GLU A 47 9.45 9.84 -13.51
N PRO A 48 8.22 10.36 -13.65
CA PRO A 48 7.02 9.65 -13.25
C PRO A 48 7.03 8.26 -13.89
N ILE A 49 6.74 7.23 -13.11
CA ILE A 49 6.62 5.87 -13.62
C ILE A 49 5.49 5.80 -14.64
N GLU A 50 5.83 5.78 -15.92
CA GLU A 50 4.84 5.55 -16.97
C GLU A 50 4.36 4.11 -16.91
N PRO A 51 3.04 3.86 -17.03
CA PRO A 51 2.53 2.51 -17.14
C PRO A 51 3.13 1.87 -18.39
N GLY A 52 3.71 0.68 -18.22
CA GLY A 52 4.20 -0.11 -19.34
C GLY A 52 3.08 -0.48 -20.32
N SER A 53 3.45 -0.92 -21.52
CA SER A 53 2.50 -1.47 -22.48
C SER A 53 1.78 -2.68 -21.90
N ILE A 54 0.48 -2.77 -22.13
CA ILE A 54 -0.31 -3.95 -21.78
C ILE A 54 -0.06 -5.09 -22.79
N ASP A 55 0.18 -6.30 -22.31
CA ASP A 55 0.19 -7.48 -23.18
C ASP A 55 -1.23 -7.81 -23.67
N ALA A 56 -1.32 -8.49 -24.81
CA ALA A 56 -2.59 -8.87 -25.41
C ALA A 56 -3.43 -9.77 -24.48
N GLU A 57 -2.80 -10.71 -23.78
CA GLU A 57 -3.44 -11.61 -22.83
C GLU A 57 -4.12 -10.84 -21.68
N HIS A 58 -3.43 -9.84 -21.13
CA HIS A 58 -3.95 -9.01 -20.05
C HIS A 58 -5.11 -8.12 -20.53
N ALA A 59 -5.01 -7.57 -21.75
CA ALA A 59 -6.07 -6.76 -22.34
C ALA A 59 -7.39 -7.54 -22.52
N VAL A 60 -7.32 -8.84 -22.86
CA VAL A 60 -8.50 -9.71 -22.99
C VAL A 60 -9.29 -9.79 -21.68
N PHE A 61 -8.62 -9.91 -20.54
CA PHE A 61 -9.30 -9.98 -19.23
C PHE A 61 -10.04 -8.67 -18.89
N VAL A 62 -9.44 -7.52 -19.20
CA VAL A 62 -10.09 -6.21 -19.00
C VAL A 62 -11.34 -6.10 -19.87
N VAL A 63 -11.22 -6.42 -21.16
CA VAL A 63 -12.36 -6.39 -22.10
C VAL A 63 -13.47 -7.35 -21.66
N LEU A 64 -13.11 -8.55 -21.20
CA LEU A 64 -14.07 -9.54 -20.70
C LEU A 64 -14.82 -9.00 -19.46
N GLY A 65 -14.11 -8.40 -18.52
CA GLY A 65 -14.73 -7.78 -17.34
C GLY A 65 -15.71 -6.67 -17.70
N VAL A 66 -15.31 -5.77 -18.61
CA VAL A 66 -16.18 -4.70 -19.11
C VAL A 66 -17.40 -5.29 -19.81
N ALA A 67 -17.22 -6.31 -20.66
CA ALA A 67 -18.32 -6.96 -21.38
C ALA A 67 -19.32 -7.63 -20.43
N LEU A 68 -18.85 -8.27 -19.35
CA LEU A 68 -19.72 -8.87 -18.35
C LEU A 68 -20.53 -7.81 -17.60
N VAL A 69 -19.90 -6.72 -17.17
CA VAL A 69 -20.59 -5.61 -16.51
C VAL A 69 -21.65 -5.01 -17.42
N VAL A 70 -21.30 -4.67 -18.66
CA VAL A 70 -22.25 -4.16 -19.66
C VAL A 70 -23.37 -5.17 -19.91
N GLY A 71 -23.06 -6.45 -20.02
CA GLY A 71 -24.05 -7.52 -20.19
C GLY A 71 -25.05 -7.57 -19.03
N VAL A 72 -24.59 -7.45 -17.79
CA VAL A 72 -25.47 -7.36 -16.62
C VAL A 72 -26.38 -6.15 -16.71
N PHE A 73 -25.87 -4.97 -17.10
CA PHE A 73 -26.70 -3.77 -17.25
C PHE A 73 -27.75 -3.88 -18.39
N VAL A 74 -27.40 -4.55 -19.49
CA VAL A 74 -28.29 -4.67 -20.67
C VAL A 74 -29.33 -5.77 -20.51
N PHE A 75 -29.00 -6.86 -19.81
CA PHE A 75 -29.86 -8.07 -19.75
C PHE A 75 -30.36 -8.40 -18.35
N GLY A 76 -29.92 -7.70 -17.30
CA GLY A 76 -30.18 -8.03 -15.89
C GLY A 76 -31.35 -7.31 -15.23
N PHE A 77 -32.28 -6.72 -15.99
CA PHE A 77 -33.50 -6.09 -15.47
C PHE A 77 -34.76 -6.93 -15.73
#